data_AF-A0A1L9P861-F1
#
_entry.id   AF-A0A1L9P861-F1
#
_cell.length_a   1.000
_cell.length_b   1.000
_cell.length_c   1.000
_cell.angle_alpha   90.00
_cell.angle_beta   90.00
_cell.angle_gamma   90.00
#
_symmetry.space_group_name_H-M   'P 1'
#
loop_
_entity.id
_entity.type
_entity.pdbx_description
1 polymer ?
#
loop_
_entity_poly.entity_id
_entity_poly.type
_entity_poly.pdbx_seq_one_letter_code
_entity_poly.pdbx_strand_id
1 'polypeptide(L)'
;MAVYALILAIISMVLDVTLFWRERLFSWWRSKSPQTRLRHELTIATNYEDWEEAAFELDELLSLDLWRQNPSSKHYDSRLIMSRLTGLMAAREDDDILTLVNLLRSGLVRNLGNITSPKLFLHANAGTKLLIDDYITQIALSIQHVTAVQTAPVHDSGFTSQAKVELLHDTRQAFGRTTLLLQGGSIFGLCHLGVVKALYLQGLLPRIITGTATGALIASLVGVHNEEELLGILDGENIDLSAFDRQRDEAQSSSWSSKWLLPSSLANSGLMTLLRRTKRYSSKGYFLEAEVLEECVRANLGDLTFEEAYARSKRILNITVATSGRSGTPNLLNYLTAPNVLIWSAAVASNATNNSLYPPVTIYCKDETGSVVPWPHSEDVIFKPWRHTHYEEGESPLSRIAELFNVNHFIISQARPYIIPFLRSELNFLDQRPTTGHWNIARPLTRLVALEIGHRLRQLNYIGLLPSPLARLLIEESVPGSHITLVPDLRLRDFPKLFQNPDQASLAHWILKGERGVWPAVSALKVRCAVEIELDKGYQVVRRRRPAAETLGPSQGISTVPSQATTTEVGWGYLIQGASRPQPNEGVPRQRRGYSIDLAGVKDRDPSVPLTSPSQPYS
;
A
#
# COMPACT_ATOMS: atom_id res chain seq x y z
N MET A 1 51.51 26.83 59.76
CA MET A 1 50.23 26.08 59.80
C MET A 1 49.15 26.73 58.93
N ALA A 2 48.81 28.01 59.11
CA ALA A 2 47.76 28.68 58.33
C ALA A 2 48.00 28.72 56.79
N VAL A 3 49.25 28.95 56.36
CA VAL A 3 49.60 29.00 54.92
C VAL A 3 49.44 27.64 54.24
N TYR A 4 49.81 26.55 54.93
CA TYR A 4 49.62 25.19 54.42
C TYR A 4 48.13 24.81 54.33
N ALA A 5 47.33 25.22 55.31
CA ALA A 5 45.88 25.02 55.27
C ALA A 5 45.22 25.79 54.12
N LEU A 6 45.68 27.02 53.84
CA LEU A 6 45.21 27.81 52.71
C LEU A 6 45.56 27.15 51.36
N ILE A 7 46.81 26.68 51.21
CA ILE A 7 47.25 25.99 49.99
C ILE A 7 46.48 24.69 49.79
N LEU A 8 46.26 23.90 50.85
CA LEU A 8 45.49 22.66 50.77
C LEU A 8 44.02 22.93 50.38
N ALA A 9 43.42 23.99 50.92
CA ALA A 9 42.06 24.41 50.57
C ALA A 9 41.94 24.91 49.13
N ILE A 10 42.96 25.62 48.62
CA ILE A 10 43.02 26.03 47.21
C ILE A 10 43.17 24.81 46.31
N ILE A 11 44.04 23.85 46.66
CA ILE A 11 44.21 22.62 45.90
C ILE A 11 42.92 21.80 45.91
N SER A 12 42.25 21.63 47.05
CA SER A 12 40.99 20.89 47.12
C SER A 12 39.89 21.57 46.31
N MET A 13 39.78 22.90 46.36
CA MET A 13 38.85 23.66 45.52
C MET A 13 39.11 23.45 44.03
N VAL A 14 40.37 23.51 43.59
CA VAL A 14 40.73 23.27 42.19
C VAL A 14 40.42 21.82 41.79
N LEU A 15 40.69 20.85 42.67
CA LEU A 15 40.38 19.45 42.43
C LEU A 15 38.87 19.23 42.30
N ASP A 16 38.06 19.79 43.20
CA ASP A 16 36.59 19.68 43.14
C ASP A 16 36.01 20.34 41.88
N VAL A 17 36.52 21.51 41.48
CA VAL A 17 36.11 22.19 40.25
C VAL A 17 36.48 21.35 39.02
N THR A 18 37.68 20.77 38.97
CA THR A 18 38.09 19.93 37.84
C THR A 18 37.29 18.62 37.76
N LEU A 19 36.97 18.00 38.91
CA LEU A 19 36.12 16.81 38.96
C LEU A 19 34.69 17.12 38.51
N PHE A 20 34.11 18.24 38.98
CA PHE A 20 32.78 18.70 38.56
C PHE A 20 32.72 18.94 37.05
N TRP A 21 33.68 19.66 36.48
CA TRP A 21 33.71 19.90 35.03
C TRP A 21 34.01 18.63 34.23
N ARG A 22 34.84 17.71 34.76
CA ARG A 22 35.06 16.40 34.15
C ARG A 22 33.76 15.59 34.08
N GLU A 23 33.00 15.53 35.17
CA GLU A 23 31.71 14.81 35.21
C GLU A 23 30.65 15.49 34.34
N ARG A 24 30.60 16.82 34.31
CA ARG A 24 29.70 17.58 33.45
C ARG A 24 30.05 17.43 31.97
N LEU A 25 31.32 17.39 31.61
CA LEU A 25 31.78 17.17 30.24
C LEU A 25 31.55 15.71 29.82
N PHE A 26 31.79 14.73 30.70
CA PHE A 26 31.50 13.32 30.44
C PHE A 26 30.00 13.06 30.30
N SER A 27 29.16 13.67 31.15
CA SER A 27 27.71 13.55 31.05
C SER A 27 27.18 14.25 29.80
N TRP A 28 27.69 15.43 29.45
CA TRP A 28 27.36 16.10 28.18
C TRP A 28 27.78 15.27 26.96
N TRP A 29 28.99 14.68 26.97
CA TRP A 29 29.48 13.85 25.88
C TRP A 29 28.74 12.51 25.76
N ARG A 30 28.25 11.94 26.87
CA ARG A 30 27.40 10.74 26.87
C ARG A 30 25.92 11.05 26.63
N SER A 31 25.46 12.26 26.93
CA SER A 31 24.08 12.67 26.69
C SER A 31 23.87 12.78 25.19
N LYS A 32 23.06 11.87 24.64
CA LYS A 32 22.65 11.97 23.24
C LYS A 32 21.81 13.25 23.09
N SER A 33 22.03 14.02 22.03
CA SER A 33 21.17 15.16 21.74
C SER A 33 19.71 14.69 21.64
N PRO A 34 18.73 15.49 22.09
CA PRO A 34 17.31 15.10 22.05
C PRO A 34 16.87 14.73 20.62
N GLN A 35 17.39 15.44 19.62
CA GLN A 35 17.19 15.13 18.20
C GLN A 35 17.71 13.73 17.80
N THR A 36 18.84 13.28 18.36
CA THR A 36 19.39 11.94 18.09
C THR A 36 18.55 10.86 18.78
N ARG A 37 18.01 11.16 19.96
CA ARG A 37 17.09 10.26 20.68
C ARG A 37 15.81 10.05 19.89
N LEU A 38 15.14 11.12 19.47
CA LEU A 38 13.89 11.06 18.68
C LEU A 38 14.08 10.35 17.33
N ARG A 39 15.19 10.62 16.63
CA ARG A 39 15.53 9.85 15.43
C ARG A 39 15.75 8.37 15.71
N HIS A 40 16.30 8.04 16.88
CA HIS A 40 16.46 6.65 17.28
C HIS A 40 15.11 5.99 17.54
N GLU A 41 14.21 6.67 18.23
CA GLU A 41 12.84 6.21 18.52
C GLU A 41 12.06 5.94 17.23
N LEU A 42 12.11 6.86 16.26
CA LEU A 42 11.55 6.64 14.90
C LEU A 42 12.09 5.37 14.23
N THR A 43 13.36 5.03 14.48
CA THR A 43 13.98 3.82 13.91
C THR A 43 13.78 2.55 14.74
N ILE A 44 13.26 2.63 15.95
CA ILE A 44 12.94 1.45 16.78
C ILE A 44 11.45 1.15 16.73
N ALA A 45 10.60 2.17 16.54
CA ALA A 45 9.15 2.09 16.57
C ALA A 45 8.61 0.80 15.92
N THR A 46 7.71 0.15 16.66
CA THR A 46 7.04 -1.09 16.28
C THR A 46 5.63 -0.83 15.77
N ASN A 47 4.99 0.26 16.22
CA ASN A 47 3.66 0.67 15.83
C ASN A 47 3.69 2.03 15.12
N TYR A 48 2.65 2.31 14.33
CA TYR A 48 2.50 3.61 13.68
C TYR A 48 2.28 4.75 14.68
N GLU A 49 1.54 4.52 15.75
CA GLU A 49 1.23 5.54 16.77
C GLU A 49 2.51 6.05 17.46
N ASP A 50 3.36 5.13 17.95
CA ASP A 50 4.67 5.46 18.51
C ASP A 50 5.57 6.21 17.50
N TRP A 51 5.49 5.82 16.23
CA TRP A 51 6.24 6.48 15.16
C TRP A 51 5.72 7.89 14.89
N GLU A 52 4.40 8.09 14.89
CA GLU A 52 3.73 9.36 14.65
C GLU A 52 4.01 10.35 15.80
N GLU A 53 3.91 9.91 17.05
CA GLU A 53 4.25 10.73 18.23
C GLU A 53 5.70 11.21 18.17
N ALA A 54 6.66 10.30 17.98
CA ALA A 54 8.08 10.65 17.83
C ALA A 54 8.34 11.57 16.62
N ALA A 55 7.54 11.44 15.54
CA ALA A 55 7.61 12.29 14.37
C ALA A 55 7.13 13.72 14.67
N PHE A 56 6.04 13.87 15.42
CA PHE A 56 5.53 15.15 15.87
C PHE A 56 6.51 15.87 16.81
N GLU A 57 7.04 15.17 17.83
CA GLU A 57 8.02 15.74 18.76
C GLU A 57 9.30 16.19 18.03
N LEU A 58 9.74 15.41 17.03
CA LEU A 58 10.90 15.76 16.22
C LEU A 58 10.65 17.00 15.35
N ASP A 59 9.45 17.13 14.80
CA ASP A 59 9.06 18.28 13.99
C ASP A 59 8.95 19.55 14.84
N GLU A 60 8.40 19.47 16.06
CA GLU A 60 8.32 20.59 17.01
C GLU A 60 9.72 21.05 17.44
N LEU A 61 10.60 20.11 17.78
CA LEU A 61 11.99 20.41 18.16
C LEU A 61 12.77 21.12 17.03
N LEU A 62 12.43 20.81 15.78
CA LEU A 62 13.04 21.42 14.59
C LEU A 62 12.27 22.63 14.05
N SER A 63 11.19 23.03 14.73
CA SER A 63 10.28 24.10 14.31
C SER A 63 9.72 23.92 12.89
N LEU A 64 9.53 22.66 12.47
CA LEU A 64 8.95 22.27 11.18
C LEU A 64 7.42 22.37 11.18
N ASP A 65 6.82 22.37 12.37
CA ASP A 65 5.41 22.68 12.63
C ASP A 65 5.04 24.09 12.13
N LEU A 66 5.89 25.10 12.36
CA LEU A 66 5.71 26.46 11.84
C LEU A 66 5.65 26.47 10.31
N TRP A 67 6.44 25.63 9.65
CA TRP A 67 6.36 25.46 8.20
C TRP A 67 5.02 24.85 7.79
N ARG A 68 4.47 23.88 8.54
CA ARG A 68 3.16 23.29 8.23
C ARG A 68 2.01 24.29 8.37
N GLN A 69 2.09 25.16 9.38
CA GLN A 69 1.12 26.22 9.64
C GLN A 69 1.15 27.31 8.57
N ASN A 70 2.32 27.62 8.00
CA ASN A 70 2.42 28.61 6.93
C ASN A 70 1.86 28.05 5.61
N PRO A 71 0.74 28.60 5.08
CA PRO A 71 0.14 28.10 3.84
C PRO A 71 1.01 28.37 2.61
N SER A 72 1.86 29.40 2.61
CA SER A 72 2.63 29.76 1.42
C SER A 72 3.72 28.73 1.10
N SER A 73 3.79 28.30 -0.17
CA SER A 73 4.83 27.42 -0.68
C SER A 73 4.98 27.58 -2.19
N LYS A 74 6.18 27.32 -2.72
CA LYS A 74 6.45 27.30 -4.16
C LYS A 74 5.98 26.01 -4.83
N HIS A 75 5.64 24.98 -4.05
CA HIS A 75 5.37 23.64 -4.57
C HIS A 75 3.89 23.39 -4.88
N TYR A 76 2.99 24.26 -4.42
CA TYR A 76 1.55 24.19 -4.70
C TYR A 76 0.92 25.58 -4.71
N ASP A 77 -0.24 25.71 -5.36
CA ASP A 77 -0.97 26.97 -5.41
C ASP A 77 -1.87 27.14 -4.16
N SER A 78 -1.28 27.73 -3.12
CA SER A 78 -2.00 28.02 -1.88
C SER A 78 -3.21 28.95 -2.04
N ARG A 79 -3.20 29.87 -3.01
CA ARG A 79 -4.30 30.83 -3.21
C ARG A 79 -5.51 30.14 -3.83
N LEU A 80 -5.27 29.29 -4.83
CA LEU A 80 -6.33 28.48 -5.44
C LEU A 80 -7.00 27.56 -4.41
N ILE A 81 -6.20 26.87 -3.60
CA ILE A 81 -6.73 25.95 -2.58
C ILE A 81 -7.49 26.71 -1.49
N MET A 82 -6.98 27.85 -1.02
CA MET A 82 -7.67 28.67 -0.03
C MET A 82 -9.01 29.20 -0.56
N SER A 83 -9.03 29.74 -1.78
CA SER A 83 -10.26 30.24 -2.42
C SER A 83 -11.33 29.14 -2.54
N ARG A 84 -10.92 27.92 -2.92
CA ARG A 84 -11.81 26.76 -2.99
C ARG A 84 -12.28 26.29 -1.62
N LEU A 85 -11.39 26.26 -0.64
CA LEU A 85 -11.71 25.92 0.74
C LEU A 85 -12.80 26.84 1.30
N THR A 86 -12.62 28.15 1.16
CA THR A 86 -13.61 29.14 1.60
C THR A 86 -14.94 28.97 0.87
N GLY A 87 -14.93 28.70 -0.45
CA GLY A 87 -16.16 28.45 -1.21
C GLY A 87 -16.90 27.19 -0.77
N LEU A 88 -16.18 26.10 -0.46
CA LEU A 88 -16.79 24.87 0.07
C LEU A 88 -17.34 25.07 1.48
N MET A 89 -16.65 25.81 2.33
CA MET A 89 -17.11 26.11 3.68
C MET A 89 -18.36 26.98 3.66
N ALA A 90 -18.36 28.08 2.90
CA ALA A 90 -19.51 28.97 2.76
C ALA A 90 -20.73 28.22 2.22
N ALA A 91 -20.59 27.46 1.13
CA ALA A 91 -21.70 26.70 0.55
C ALA A 91 -22.28 25.65 1.51
N ARG A 92 -21.47 25.09 2.43
CA ARG A 92 -21.95 24.15 3.44
C ARG A 92 -22.57 24.87 4.65
N GLU A 93 -22.03 26.00 5.07
CA GLU A 93 -22.59 26.80 6.17
C GLU A 93 -23.95 27.41 5.79
N ASP A 94 -24.10 27.83 4.53
CA ASP A 94 -25.35 28.36 3.98
C ASP A 94 -26.36 27.26 3.59
N ASP A 95 -26.00 25.97 3.76
CA ASP A 95 -26.76 24.80 3.30
C ASP A 95 -27.17 24.87 1.79
N ASP A 96 -26.38 25.57 0.97
CA ASP A 96 -26.59 25.68 -0.48
C ASP A 96 -26.05 24.44 -1.20
N ILE A 97 -26.90 23.42 -1.27
CA ILE A 97 -26.60 22.14 -1.89
C ILE A 97 -26.25 22.32 -3.38
N LEU A 98 -26.91 23.21 -4.12
CA LEU A 98 -26.69 23.34 -5.57
C LEU A 98 -25.29 23.89 -5.86
N THR A 99 -24.88 24.92 -5.13
CA THR A 99 -23.52 25.46 -5.23
C THR A 99 -22.49 24.42 -4.79
N LEU A 100 -22.76 23.69 -3.70
CA LEU A 100 -21.88 22.63 -3.23
C LEU A 100 -21.69 21.51 -4.28
N VAL A 101 -22.79 21.08 -4.91
CA VAL A 101 -22.79 20.08 -5.97
C VAL A 101 -21.98 20.56 -7.18
N ASN A 102 -22.13 21.81 -7.59
CA ASN A 102 -21.36 22.40 -8.68
C ASN A 102 -19.85 22.46 -8.35
N LEU A 103 -19.50 22.83 -7.11
CA LEU A 103 -18.10 22.86 -6.66
C LEU A 103 -17.48 21.45 -6.65
N LEU A 104 -18.21 20.43 -6.19
CA LEU A 104 -17.73 19.04 -6.21
C LEU A 104 -17.59 18.52 -7.64
N ARG A 105 -18.57 18.74 -8.53
CA ARG A 105 -18.53 18.26 -9.91
C ARG A 105 -17.40 18.90 -10.74
N SER A 106 -17.12 20.19 -10.50
CA SER A 106 -16.11 20.94 -11.27
C SER A 106 -14.70 20.91 -10.68
N GLY A 107 -14.54 20.60 -9.38
CA GLY A 107 -13.30 20.83 -8.63
C GLY A 107 -12.52 19.58 -8.22
N LEU A 108 -13.09 18.38 -8.35
CA LEU A 108 -12.50 17.16 -7.82
C LEU A 108 -11.47 16.54 -8.77
N VAL A 109 -10.25 17.06 -8.67
CA VAL A 109 -9.05 16.51 -9.33
C VAL A 109 -8.03 16.12 -8.27
N ARG A 110 -7.50 14.88 -8.33
CA ARG A 110 -6.59 14.34 -7.31
C ARG A 110 -5.34 15.20 -7.08
N ASN A 111 -4.80 15.84 -8.12
CA ASN A 111 -3.63 16.74 -8.02
C ASN A 111 -3.98 18.21 -8.32
N LEU A 112 -5.13 18.71 -7.84
CA LEU A 112 -5.48 20.12 -7.98
C LEU A 112 -4.40 21.01 -7.36
N GLY A 113 -3.97 22.06 -8.07
CA GLY A 113 -2.99 23.03 -7.54
C GLY A 113 -1.64 22.42 -7.14
N ASN A 114 -1.32 21.21 -7.59
CA ASN A 114 -0.11 20.46 -7.22
C ASN A 114 0.00 20.07 -5.72
N ILE A 115 -1.14 19.88 -5.05
CA ILE A 115 -1.19 19.47 -3.62
C ILE A 115 -0.53 18.12 -3.35
N THR A 116 -0.39 17.26 -4.36
CA THR A 116 0.24 15.95 -4.21
C THR A 116 1.76 15.98 -4.46
N SER A 117 2.37 17.16 -4.65
CA SER A 117 3.80 17.22 -4.96
C SER A 117 4.67 16.53 -3.89
N PRO A 118 5.59 15.62 -4.27
CA PRO A 118 6.40 14.87 -3.30
C PRO A 118 7.18 15.77 -2.35
N LYS A 119 7.65 16.93 -2.82
CA LYS A 119 8.46 17.90 -2.06
C LYS A 119 7.77 18.39 -0.79
N LEU A 120 6.44 18.48 -0.77
CA LEU A 120 5.70 18.92 0.42
C LEU A 120 5.80 17.92 1.57
N PHE A 121 5.82 16.63 1.27
CA PHE A 121 5.82 15.57 2.27
C PHE A 121 7.23 15.29 2.85
N LEU A 122 8.24 16.08 2.46
CA LEU A 122 9.65 15.83 2.86
C LEU A 122 10.11 16.75 3.96
N HIS A 123 9.47 17.92 4.05
CA HIS A 123 9.85 18.97 4.96
C HIS A 123 9.58 18.57 6.41
N ALA A 124 8.38 18.06 6.69
CA ALA A 124 7.96 17.58 8.01
C ALA A 124 7.85 16.03 8.02
N ASN A 125 7.93 15.42 9.20
CA ASN A 125 7.70 13.98 9.40
C ASN A 125 6.21 13.66 9.50
N ALA A 126 5.50 14.43 10.32
CA ALA A 126 4.16 14.10 10.75
C ALA A 126 3.10 14.38 9.66
N GLY A 127 3.43 15.18 8.64
CA GLY A 127 2.48 15.46 7.57
C GLY A 127 2.91 16.57 6.61
N THR A 128 1.92 17.12 5.91
CA THR A 128 2.08 18.22 4.95
C THR A 128 1.59 19.54 5.53
N LYS A 129 1.35 20.54 4.67
CA LYS A 129 0.74 21.83 4.99
C LYS A 129 -0.68 21.62 5.53
N LEU A 130 -1.01 22.30 6.63
CA LEU A 130 -2.33 22.20 7.26
C LEU A 130 -3.46 22.62 6.30
N LEU A 131 -3.22 23.63 5.45
CA LEU A 131 -4.19 24.05 4.42
C LEU A 131 -4.62 22.89 3.49
N ILE A 132 -3.71 21.98 3.17
CA ILE A 132 -4.02 20.83 2.31
C ILE A 132 -4.86 19.81 3.08
N ASP A 133 -4.48 19.54 4.33
CA ASP A 133 -5.20 18.61 5.21
C ASP A 133 -6.64 19.12 5.47
N ASP A 134 -6.79 20.42 5.75
CA ASP A 134 -8.09 21.09 5.91
C ASP A 134 -8.92 21.00 4.64
N TYR A 135 -8.32 21.30 3.47
CA TYR A 135 -9.02 21.21 2.19
C TYR A 135 -9.57 19.83 1.88
N ILE A 136 -8.76 18.78 2.06
CA ILE A 136 -9.19 17.40 1.84
C ILE A 136 -10.28 17.00 2.84
N THR A 137 -10.15 17.43 4.11
CA THR A 137 -11.15 17.18 5.15
C THR A 137 -12.47 17.87 4.82
N GLN A 138 -12.46 19.13 4.38
CA GLN A 138 -13.67 19.85 3.99
C GLN A 138 -14.34 19.23 2.77
N ILE A 139 -13.59 18.72 1.78
CA ILE A 139 -14.15 17.93 0.67
C ILE A 139 -14.85 16.68 1.18
N ALA A 140 -14.18 15.90 2.04
CA ALA A 140 -14.73 14.68 2.61
C ALA A 140 -16.06 14.95 3.35
N LEU A 141 -16.07 15.98 4.20
CA LEU A 141 -17.28 16.42 4.91
C LEU A 141 -18.38 16.90 3.95
N SER A 142 -18.02 17.57 2.86
CA SER A 142 -18.98 18.01 1.84
C SER A 142 -19.64 16.83 1.12
N ILE A 143 -18.87 15.79 0.77
CA ILE A 143 -19.41 14.56 0.17
C ILE A 143 -20.34 13.84 1.15
N GLN A 144 -19.96 13.77 2.42
CA GLN A 144 -20.80 13.18 3.48
C GLN A 144 -22.10 13.97 3.65
N HIS A 145 -22.04 15.30 3.66
CA HIS A 145 -23.20 16.17 3.76
C HIS A 145 -24.17 15.94 2.59
N VAL A 146 -23.70 15.99 1.33
CA VAL A 146 -24.52 15.71 0.14
C VAL A 146 -25.14 14.31 0.18
N THR A 147 -24.40 13.32 0.71
CA THR A 147 -24.90 11.95 0.88
C THR A 147 -26.03 11.90 1.93
N ALA A 148 -25.88 12.63 3.03
CA ALA A 148 -26.80 12.64 4.17
C ALA A 148 -28.12 13.39 3.91
N VAL A 149 -28.11 14.43 3.07
CA VAL A 149 -29.30 15.24 2.71
C VAL A 149 -30.48 14.33 2.37
N GLN A 150 -31.67 14.58 2.93
CA GLN A 150 -32.87 13.82 2.58
C GLN A 150 -33.44 14.37 1.27
N THR A 151 -33.53 13.53 0.23
CA THR A 151 -34.12 13.93 -1.06
C THR A 151 -35.60 13.58 -1.03
N ALA A 152 -36.43 14.46 -0.45
CA ALA A 152 -37.88 14.37 -0.61
C ALA A 152 -38.27 14.77 -2.05
N PRO A 153 -39.40 14.29 -2.60
CA PRO A 153 -39.88 14.69 -3.92
C PRO A 153 -40.35 16.17 -3.98
N VAL A 154 -40.17 16.94 -2.90
CA VAL A 154 -40.75 18.28 -2.67
C VAL A 154 -39.68 19.27 -2.19
N HIS A 155 -38.46 19.22 -2.73
CA HIS A 155 -37.54 20.34 -2.60
C HIS A 155 -37.59 21.19 -3.87
N ASP A 156 -37.95 22.48 -3.73
CA ASP A 156 -37.86 23.49 -4.79
C ASP A 156 -36.42 23.69 -5.32
N SER A 157 -35.42 23.10 -4.66
CA SER A 157 -34.00 23.13 -5.05
C SER A 157 -33.63 22.18 -6.19
N GLY A 158 -34.52 21.32 -6.68
CA GLY A 158 -34.24 20.45 -7.83
C GLY A 158 -33.25 19.29 -7.57
N PHE A 159 -32.79 19.08 -6.33
CA PHE A 159 -31.88 17.97 -5.99
C PHE A 159 -32.64 16.67 -5.69
N THR A 160 -32.91 15.90 -6.73
CA THR A 160 -33.64 14.62 -6.64
C THR A 160 -32.76 13.47 -6.16
N SER A 161 -33.39 12.38 -5.70
CA SER A 161 -32.68 11.13 -5.34
C SER A 161 -31.86 10.56 -6.51
N GLN A 162 -32.39 10.68 -7.72
CA GLN A 162 -31.70 10.27 -8.95
C GLN A 162 -30.51 11.19 -9.26
N ALA A 163 -30.68 12.50 -9.17
CA ALA A 163 -29.60 13.48 -9.37
C ALA A 163 -28.44 13.24 -8.37
N LYS A 164 -28.74 12.84 -7.14
CA LYS A 164 -27.71 12.45 -6.16
C LYS A 164 -26.91 11.23 -6.60
N VAL A 165 -27.58 10.17 -7.06
CA VAL A 165 -26.90 8.95 -7.53
C VAL A 165 -26.00 9.27 -8.72
N GLU A 166 -26.53 10.03 -9.68
CA GLU A 166 -25.80 10.47 -10.87
C GLU A 166 -24.60 11.33 -10.51
N LEU A 167 -24.76 12.30 -9.61
CA LEU A 167 -23.65 13.11 -9.12
C LEU A 167 -22.53 12.25 -8.52
N LEU A 168 -22.85 11.34 -7.60
CA LEU A 168 -21.85 10.50 -6.95
C LEU A 168 -21.19 9.54 -7.95
N HIS A 169 -21.95 9.00 -8.90
CA HIS A 169 -21.45 8.13 -9.95
C HIS A 169 -20.46 8.88 -10.87
N ASP A 170 -20.88 10.02 -11.41
CA ASP A 170 -20.09 10.86 -12.32
C ASP A 170 -18.83 11.39 -11.65
N THR A 171 -18.98 11.90 -10.41
CA THR A 171 -17.86 12.45 -9.63
C THR A 171 -16.83 11.37 -9.34
N ARG A 172 -17.28 10.17 -8.97
CA ARG A 172 -16.39 9.02 -8.75
C ARG A 172 -15.67 8.60 -10.04
N GLN A 173 -16.39 8.58 -11.16
CA GLN A 173 -15.82 8.26 -12.46
C GLN A 173 -14.77 9.30 -12.90
N ALA A 174 -15.03 10.59 -12.67
CA ALA A 174 -14.12 11.68 -12.98
C ALA A 174 -12.88 11.70 -12.07
N PHE A 175 -13.03 11.39 -10.78
CA PHE A 175 -11.90 11.33 -9.84
C PHE A 175 -10.96 10.14 -10.13
N GLY A 176 -11.51 9.03 -10.61
CA GLY A 176 -10.79 7.79 -10.89
C GLY A 176 -10.35 7.04 -9.65
N ARG A 177 -9.81 5.83 -9.84
CA ARG A 177 -9.54 4.88 -8.74
C ARG A 177 -8.05 4.64 -8.51
N THR A 178 -7.74 4.16 -7.31
CA THR A 178 -6.40 3.76 -6.91
C THR A 178 -6.24 2.24 -6.97
N THR A 179 -5.08 1.76 -7.43
CA THR A 179 -4.68 0.35 -7.37
C THR A 179 -3.41 0.18 -6.54
N LEU A 180 -3.34 -0.92 -5.78
CA LEU A 180 -2.11 -1.35 -5.11
C LEU A 180 -1.38 -2.35 -6.02
N LEU A 181 -0.19 -1.98 -6.49
CA LEU A 181 0.68 -2.82 -7.29
C LEU A 181 1.80 -3.42 -6.43
N LEU A 182 1.74 -4.72 -6.19
CA LEU A 182 2.77 -5.49 -5.48
C LEU A 182 3.77 -6.03 -6.50
N GLN A 183 4.90 -5.34 -6.65
CA GLN A 183 5.96 -5.75 -7.57
C GLN A 183 6.91 -6.73 -6.90
N GLY A 184 6.78 -8.01 -7.26
CA GLY A 184 7.59 -9.08 -6.72
C GLY A 184 8.90 -9.34 -7.46
N GLY A 185 9.65 -10.32 -6.95
CA GLY A 185 10.85 -10.83 -7.64
C GLY A 185 11.99 -11.33 -6.77
N SER A 186 11.82 -11.33 -5.44
CA SER A 186 12.79 -11.86 -4.48
C SER A 186 12.09 -12.21 -3.16
N ILE A 187 12.80 -12.81 -2.19
CA ILE A 187 12.23 -13.17 -0.87
C ILE A 187 11.73 -11.94 -0.08
N PHE A 188 12.22 -10.74 -0.41
CA PHE A 188 11.73 -9.50 0.18
C PHE A 188 10.26 -9.24 -0.18
N GLY A 189 9.65 -10.01 -1.08
CA GLY A 189 8.22 -10.01 -1.32
C GLY A 189 7.38 -10.22 -0.06
N LEU A 190 7.92 -10.86 0.99
CA LEU A 190 7.25 -10.95 2.30
C LEU A 190 7.03 -9.58 2.95
N CYS A 191 7.85 -8.57 2.63
CA CYS A 191 7.62 -7.19 3.11
C CYS A 191 6.32 -6.59 2.57
N HIS A 192 5.76 -7.11 1.46
CA HIS A 192 4.47 -6.67 0.95
C HIS A 192 3.33 -6.92 1.93
N LEU A 193 3.41 -7.97 2.77
CA LEU A 193 2.43 -8.21 3.84
C LEU A 193 2.40 -7.04 4.82
N GLY A 194 3.56 -6.56 5.25
CA GLY A 194 3.68 -5.38 6.10
C GLY A 194 3.17 -4.10 5.43
N VAL A 195 3.42 -3.94 4.13
CA VAL A 195 2.89 -2.79 3.39
C VAL A 195 1.36 -2.83 3.35
N VAL A 196 0.77 -3.98 3.04
CA VAL A 196 -0.69 -4.17 3.06
C VAL A 196 -1.24 -3.95 4.46
N LYS A 197 -0.58 -4.45 5.50
CA LYS A 197 -0.97 -4.26 6.91
C LYS A 197 -1.00 -2.80 7.32
N ALA A 198 0.07 -2.04 7.05
CA ALA A 198 0.09 -0.62 7.35
C ALA A 198 -1.01 0.16 6.60
N LEU A 199 -1.24 -0.16 5.32
CA LEU A 199 -2.33 0.46 4.54
C LEU A 199 -3.70 0.08 5.09
N TYR A 200 -3.90 -1.17 5.50
CA TYR A 200 -5.16 -1.67 6.05
C TYR A 200 -5.47 -1.01 7.39
N LEU A 201 -4.51 -0.95 8.32
CA LEU A 201 -4.66 -0.31 9.63
C LEU A 201 -4.98 1.19 9.52
N GLN A 202 -4.43 1.87 8.51
CA GLN A 202 -4.73 3.28 8.24
C GLN A 202 -6.00 3.50 7.41
N GLY A 203 -6.72 2.44 7.02
CA GLY A 203 -7.90 2.52 6.17
C GLY A 203 -7.63 3.00 4.74
N LEU A 204 -6.39 2.85 4.26
CA LEU A 204 -5.90 3.29 2.95
C LEU A 204 -5.75 2.16 1.93
N LEU A 205 -6.10 0.92 2.29
CA LEU A 205 -5.98 -0.23 1.40
C LEU A 205 -6.97 -0.11 0.22
N PRO A 206 -6.49 0.00 -1.04
CA PRO A 206 -7.37 0.07 -2.20
C PRO A 206 -8.11 -1.25 -2.44
N ARG A 207 -9.28 -1.16 -3.07
CA ARG A 207 -10.07 -2.36 -3.45
C ARG A 207 -9.46 -3.14 -4.61
N ILE A 208 -8.67 -2.48 -5.45
CA ILE A 208 -8.01 -3.08 -6.62
C ILE A 208 -6.58 -3.41 -6.22
N ILE A 209 -6.24 -4.70 -6.25
CA ILE A 209 -4.93 -5.22 -5.90
C ILE A 209 -4.37 -5.94 -7.11
N THR A 210 -3.16 -5.56 -7.50
CA THR A 210 -2.43 -6.13 -8.63
C THR A 210 -1.13 -6.71 -8.12
N GLY A 211 -0.81 -7.93 -8.52
CA GLY A 211 0.45 -8.56 -8.13
C GLY A 211 1.22 -9.14 -9.31
N THR A 212 2.54 -9.04 -9.22
CA THR A 212 3.48 -9.61 -10.19
C THR A 212 4.47 -10.54 -9.50
N ALA A 213 4.70 -11.75 -10.04
CA ALA A 213 5.57 -12.78 -9.46
C ALA A 213 5.29 -13.03 -7.95
N THR A 214 6.28 -12.87 -7.07
CA THR A 214 6.09 -13.03 -5.60
C THR A 214 4.99 -12.12 -5.04
N GLY A 215 4.79 -10.93 -5.64
CA GLY A 215 3.72 -10.02 -5.26
C GLY A 215 2.33 -10.52 -5.67
N ALA A 216 2.23 -11.37 -6.69
CA ALA A 216 0.99 -12.05 -7.07
C ALA A 216 0.53 -13.04 -5.98
N LEU A 217 1.47 -13.72 -5.33
CA LEU A 217 1.15 -14.63 -4.22
C LEU A 217 0.55 -13.86 -3.04
N ILE A 218 1.19 -12.75 -2.64
CA ILE A 218 0.70 -11.91 -1.53
C ILE A 218 -0.61 -11.23 -1.92
N ALA A 219 -0.74 -10.74 -3.15
CA ALA A 219 -1.99 -10.18 -3.66
C ALA A 219 -3.13 -11.21 -3.62
N SER A 220 -2.84 -12.46 -4.00
CA SER A 220 -3.81 -13.56 -3.98
C SER A 220 -4.29 -13.86 -2.57
N LEU A 221 -3.36 -13.91 -1.61
CA LEU A 221 -3.68 -14.10 -0.21
C LEU A 221 -4.63 -12.98 0.28
N VAL A 222 -4.28 -11.71 0.04
CA VAL A 222 -5.12 -10.57 0.44
C VAL A 222 -6.47 -10.54 -0.30
N GLY A 223 -6.51 -11.01 -1.54
CA GLY A 223 -7.69 -11.03 -2.41
C GLY A 223 -8.69 -12.14 -2.10
N VAL A 224 -8.27 -13.22 -1.46
CA VAL A 224 -9.14 -14.36 -1.11
C VAL A 224 -9.85 -14.15 0.23
N HIS A 225 -9.19 -13.50 1.19
CA HIS A 225 -9.69 -13.38 2.55
C HIS A 225 -10.63 -12.20 2.78
N ASN A 226 -11.63 -12.42 3.63
CA ASN A 226 -12.56 -11.41 4.09
C ASN A 226 -11.85 -10.36 4.98
N GLU A 227 -12.51 -9.24 5.22
CA GLU A 227 -11.96 -8.15 6.03
C GLU A 227 -11.67 -8.55 7.50
N GLU A 228 -12.46 -9.47 8.06
CA GLU A 228 -12.29 -9.99 9.43
C GLU A 228 -11.10 -10.96 9.55
N GLU A 229 -10.93 -11.84 8.56
CA GLU A 229 -9.84 -12.83 8.52
C GLU A 229 -8.49 -12.20 8.15
N LEU A 230 -8.52 -11.08 7.41
CA LEU A 230 -7.33 -10.49 6.82
C LEU A 230 -6.29 -10.10 7.88
N LEU A 231 -6.70 -9.59 9.04
CA LEU A 231 -5.74 -9.11 10.05
C LEU A 231 -4.84 -10.22 10.58
N GLY A 232 -5.40 -11.39 10.93
CA GLY A 232 -4.61 -12.53 11.44
C GLY A 232 -3.63 -13.11 10.41
N ILE A 233 -3.92 -12.94 9.13
CA ILE A 233 -3.03 -13.34 8.04
C ILE A 233 -1.93 -12.31 7.83
N LEU A 234 -2.25 -11.03 7.94
CA LEU A 234 -1.29 -9.94 7.85
C LEU A 234 -0.32 -9.90 9.03
N ASP A 235 -0.72 -10.41 10.19
CA ASP A 235 0.15 -10.65 11.34
C ASP A 235 1.04 -11.89 11.17
N GLY A 236 0.74 -12.71 10.16
CA GLY A 236 1.48 -13.92 9.80
C GLY A 236 1.05 -15.16 10.57
N GLU A 237 0.14 -15.06 11.55
CA GLU A 237 -0.24 -16.17 12.43
C GLU A 237 -0.95 -17.32 11.69
N ASN A 238 -1.72 -16.98 10.64
CA ASN A 238 -2.51 -17.92 9.87
C ASN A 238 -1.86 -18.35 8.53
N ILE A 239 -0.56 -18.11 8.33
CA ILE A 239 0.14 -18.52 7.10
C ILE A 239 0.78 -19.88 7.31
N ASP A 240 0.36 -20.88 6.53
CA ASP A 240 0.97 -22.20 6.55
C ASP A 240 2.33 -22.17 5.83
N LEU A 241 3.40 -22.27 6.62
CA LEU A 241 4.80 -22.35 6.17
C LEU A 241 5.37 -23.78 6.27
N SER A 242 4.54 -24.79 6.58
CA SER A 242 4.98 -26.17 6.80
C SER A 242 5.75 -26.78 5.63
N ALA A 243 5.41 -26.38 4.39
CA ALA A 243 6.14 -26.78 3.19
C ALA A 243 7.62 -26.31 3.21
N PHE A 244 7.88 -25.10 3.72
CA PHE A 244 9.24 -24.58 3.87
C PHE A 244 10.00 -25.21 5.04
N ASP A 245 9.29 -25.57 6.11
CA ASP A 245 9.87 -26.27 7.27
C ASP A 245 10.28 -27.70 6.92
N ARG A 246 9.44 -28.45 6.17
CA ARG A 246 9.76 -29.80 5.70
C ARG A 246 11.04 -29.82 4.86
N GLN A 247 11.17 -28.87 3.93
CA GLN A 247 12.39 -28.71 3.12
C GLN A 247 13.62 -28.34 3.98
N ARG A 248 13.42 -27.56 5.05
CA ARG A 248 14.49 -27.19 5.98
C ARG A 248 15.01 -28.43 6.72
N ASP A 249 14.12 -29.28 7.18
CA ASP A 249 14.45 -30.49 7.94
C ASP A 249 15.13 -31.54 7.06
N GLU A 250 14.68 -31.71 5.82
CA GLU A 250 15.35 -32.56 4.81
C GLU A 250 16.76 -32.04 4.45
N ALA A 251 16.91 -30.71 4.31
CA ALA A 251 18.22 -30.10 4.05
C ALA A 251 19.17 -30.25 5.25
N GLN A 252 18.67 -30.21 6.49
CA GLN A 252 19.49 -30.44 7.68
C GLN A 252 19.90 -31.91 7.84
N SER A 253 19.04 -32.88 7.52
CA SER A 253 19.36 -34.31 7.60
C SER A 253 20.45 -34.70 6.59
N SER A 254 20.36 -34.17 5.35
CA SER A 254 21.36 -34.33 4.30
C SER A 254 22.70 -33.66 4.62
N SER A 255 22.71 -32.62 5.47
CA SER A 255 23.92 -31.93 5.90
C SER A 255 24.73 -32.74 6.94
N TRP A 256 24.11 -33.65 7.71
CA TRP A 256 24.83 -34.52 8.66
C TRP A 256 25.72 -35.54 7.94
N SER A 257 25.29 -36.12 6.82
CA SER A 257 26.11 -37.08 6.06
C SER A 257 27.40 -36.45 5.48
N SER A 258 27.33 -35.19 5.06
CA SER A 258 28.49 -34.42 4.58
C SER A 258 29.42 -33.89 5.68
N LYS A 259 29.01 -33.98 6.95
CA LYS A 259 29.74 -33.44 8.11
C LYS A 259 30.94 -34.30 8.52
N TRP A 260 30.99 -35.57 8.10
CA TRP A 260 32.10 -36.49 8.38
C TRP A 260 33.30 -36.31 7.44
N LEU A 261 33.12 -35.67 6.28
CA LEU A 261 34.14 -35.62 5.22
C LEU A 261 35.03 -34.37 5.19
N LEU A 262 34.83 -33.35 6.07
CA LEU A 262 35.61 -32.09 5.99
C LEU A 262 36.06 -31.51 7.35
N PRO A 263 37.28 -30.93 7.46
CA PRO A 263 37.82 -30.40 8.72
C PRO A 263 37.14 -29.12 9.20
N SER A 264 37.09 -28.95 10.52
CA SER A 264 36.33 -27.94 11.28
C SER A 264 36.76 -26.47 11.11
N SER A 265 37.86 -26.16 10.41
CA SER A 265 38.36 -24.78 10.27
C SER A 265 37.85 -24.04 9.03
N LEU A 266 37.35 -24.75 8.01
CA LEU A 266 36.70 -24.17 6.82
C LEU A 266 35.15 -24.19 6.93
N ALA A 267 34.64 -24.73 8.04
CA ALA A 267 33.23 -24.98 8.30
C ALA A 267 32.46 -23.76 8.84
N ASN A 268 32.64 -22.58 8.24
CA ASN A 268 31.65 -21.51 8.42
C ASN A 268 30.39 -21.90 7.62
N SER A 269 29.53 -22.67 8.28
CA SER A 269 28.29 -23.28 7.78
C SER A 269 27.41 -22.35 6.93
N GLY A 270 27.45 -21.03 7.20
CA GLY A 270 26.72 -20.01 6.44
C GLY A 270 27.32 -19.70 5.06
N LEU A 271 28.65 -19.66 4.90
CA LEU A 271 29.28 -19.25 3.63
C LEU A 271 29.18 -20.32 2.55
N MET A 272 29.26 -21.61 2.91
CA MET A 272 29.09 -22.72 1.96
C MET A 272 27.62 -22.90 1.53
N THR A 273 26.66 -22.70 2.44
CA THR A 273 25.24 -22.66 2.08
C THR A 273 24.93 -21.45 1.20
N LEU A 274 25.51 -20.28 1.51
CA LEU A 274 25.47 -19.09 0.66
C LEU A 274 26.05 -19.37 -0.72
N LEU A 275 27.26 -19.92 -0.83
CA LEU A 275 27.92 -20.23 -2.11
C LEU A 275 27.15 -21.26 -2.95
N ARG A 276 26.56 -22.28 -2.32
CA ARG A 276 25.68 -23.24 -3.01
C ARG A 276 24.40 -22.58 -3.50
N ARG A 277 23.78 -21.72 -2.68
CA ARG A 277 22.54 -20.99 -3.03
C ARG A 277 22.79 -19.90 -4.07
N THR A 278 23.93 -19.19 -4.03
CA THR A 278 24.31 -18.20 -5.04
C THR A 278 24.72 -18.85 -6.36
N LYS A 279 25.42 -20.00 -6.33
CA LYS A 279 25.71 -20.81 -7.52
C LYS A 279 24.41 -21.32 -8.16
N ARG A 280 23.42 -21.73 -7.36
CA ARG A 280 22.07 -22.08 -7.84
C ARG A 280 21.28 -20.89 -8.33
N TYR A 281 21.37 -19.72 -7.69
CA TYR A 281 20.74 -18.50 -8.19
C TYR A 281 21.30 -18.13 -9.57
N SER A 282 22.62 -18.24 -9.73
CA SER A 282 23.31 -18.01 -11.00
C SER A 282 22.95 -19.05 -12.08
N SER A 283 22.70 -20.32 -11.70
CA SER A 283 22.40 -21.39 -12.67
C SER A 283 20.91 -21.68 -12.90
N LYS A 284 20.03 -21.40 -11.94
CA LYS A 284 18.59 -21.75 -11.92
C LYS A 284 17.65 -20.53 -11.86
N GLY A 285 18.11 -19.34 -11.49
CA GLY A 285 17.29 -18.10 -11.51
C GLY A 285 16.27 -17.93 -10.37
N TYR A 286 16.11 -18.91 -9.48
CA TYR A 286 15.19 -18.86 -8.34
C TYR A 286 15.91 -18.93 -6.99
N PHE A 287 15.34 -18.28 -5.98
CA PHE A 287 15.76 -18.40 -4.57
C PHE A 287 15.01 -19.51 -3.80
N LEU A 288 13.75 -19.78 -4.16
CA LEU A 288 12.86 -20.78 -3.56
C LEU A 288 12.45 -21.81 -4.63
N GLU A 289 12.26 -23.06 -4.23
CA GLU A 289 11.85 -24.16 -5.12
C GLU A 289 10.40 -23.96 -5.56
N ALA A 290 10.13 -24.03 -6.88
CA ALA A 290 8.81 -23.73 -7.44
C ALA A 290 7.73 -24.68 -6.94
N GLU A 291 8.06 -25.95 -6.71
CA GLU A 291 7.17 -26.98 -6.17
C GLU A 291 6.80 -26.71 -4.71
N VAL A 292 7.78 -26.33 -3.87
CA VAL A 292 7.54 -25.97 -2.45
C VAL A 292 6.66 -24.71 -2.36
N LEU A 293 6.86 -23.77 -3.28
CA LEU A 293 6.05 -22.58 -3.38
C LEU A 293 4.63 -22.89 -3.84
N GLU A 294 4.46 -23.80 -4.82
CA GLU A 294 3.16 -24.28 -5.27
C GLU A 294 2.40 -24.96 -4.13
N GLU A 295 3.04 -25.85 -3.37
CA GLU A 295 2.44 -26.52 -2.21
C GLU A 295 2.01 -25.50 -1.15
N CYS A 296 2.88 -24.54 -0.81
CA CYS A 296 2.56 -23.48 0.15
C CYS A 296 1.39 -22.60 -0.32
N VAL A 297 1.41 -22.16 -1.58
CA VAL A 297 0.36 -21.29 -2.13
C VAL A 297 -0.97 -22.04 -2.21
N ARG A 298 -0.95 -23.33 -2.60
CA ARG A 298 -2.13 -24.16 -2.66
C ARG A 298 -2.71 -24.47 -1.28
N ALA A 299 -1.86 -24.70 -0.28
CA ALA A 299 -2.29 -24.90 1.11
C ALA A 299 -2.99 -23.65 1.69
N ASN A 300 -2.49 -22.46 1.37
CA ASN A 300 -3.03 -21.20 1.89
C ASN A 300 -4.25 -20.67 1.11
N LEU A 301 -4.29 -20.81 -0.22
CA LEU A 301 -5.39 -20.29 -1.05
C LEU A 301 -6.52 -21.29 -1.27
N GLY A 302 -6.23 -22.59 -1.22
CA GLY A 302 -7.12 -23.63 -1.70
C GLY A 302 -7.40 -23.53 -3.20
N ASP A 303 -8.34 -24.34 -3.68
CA ASP A 303 -8.76 -24.36 -5.09
C ASP A 303 -9.86 -23.32 -5.34
N LEU A 304 -9.54 -22.03 -5.14
CA LEU A 304 -10.46 -20.91 -5.39
C LEU A 304 -10.24 -20.26 -6.76
N THR A 305 -11.34 -19.87 -7.42
CA THR A 305 -11.32 -19.11 -8.67
C THR A 305 -11.34 -17.60 -8.45
N PHE A 306 -11.01 -16.82 -9.47
CA PHE A 306 -11.09 -15.35 -9.40
C PHE A 306 -12.51 -14.83 -9.12
N GLU A 307 -13.53 -15.48 -9.68
CA GLU A 307 -14.93 -15.14 -9.42
C GLU A 307 -15.33 -15.45 -7.98
N GLU A 308 -14.99 -16.64 -7.47
CA GLU A 308 -15.27 -17.05 -6.09
C GLU A 308 -14.58 -16.13 -5.08
N ALA A 309 -13.32 -15.77 -5.33
CA ALA A 309 -12.59 -14.84 -4.48
C ALA A 309 -13.21 -13.44 -4.48
N TYR A 310 -13.64 -12.94 -5.64
CA TYR A 310 -14.32 -11.64 -5.73
C TYR A 310 -15.69 -11.66 -5.02
N ALA A 311 -16.44 -12.75 -5.14
CA ALA A 311 -17.72 -12.91 -4.46
C ALA A 311 -17.56 -12.88 -2.93
N ARG A 312 -16.48 -13.49 -2.42
CA ARG A 312 -16.13 -13.52 -0.99
C ARG A 312 -15.58 -12.18 -0.49
N SER A 313 -14.44 -11.74 -1.01
CA SER A 313 -13.68 -10.61 -0.45
C SER A 313 -14.15 -9.24 -0.96
N LYS A 314 -14.86 -9.19 -2.09
CA LYS A 314 -15.21 -7.96 -2.83
C LYS A 314 -14.01 -7.10 -3.25
N ARG A 315 -12.79 -7.65 -3.16
CA ARG A 315 -11.55 -7.03 -3.67
C ARG A 315 -11.28 -7.54 -5.07
N ILE A 316 -10.86 -6.63 -5.94
CA ILE A 316 -10.53 -6.94 -7.33
C ILE A 316 -9.07 -7.40 -7.37
N LEU A 317 -8.87 -8.70 -7.51
CA LEU A 317 -7.54 -9.30 -7.69
C LEU A 317 -7.16 -9.31 -9.18
N ASN A 318 -5.96 -8.81 -9.47
CA ASN A 318 -5.34 -8.85 -10.79
C ASN A 318 -3.97 -9.52 -10.71
N ILE A 319 -3.73 -10.51 -11.56
CA ILE A 319 -2.43 -11.18 -11.70
C ILE A 319 -1.94 -10.99 -13.13
N THR A 320 -0.70 -10.50 -13.26
CA THR A 320 -0.06 -10.36 -14.56
C THR A 320 0.73 -11.63 -14.88
N VAL A 321 0.49 -12.21 -16.05
CA VAL A 321 1.22 -13.37 -16.57
C VAL A 321 1.72 -13.00 -17.96
N ALA A 322 3.00 -13.25 -18.26
CA ALA A 322 3.51 -13.00 -19.59
C ALA A 322 3.38 -14.27 -20.44
N THR A 323 2.68 -14.17 -21.57
CA THR A 323 2.54 -15.27 -22.52
C THR A 323 3.43 -15.02 -23.73
N SER A 324 4.06 -16.06 -24.28
CA SER A 324 4.89 -15.93 -25.50
C SER A 324 4.30 -16.54 -26.76
N GLY A 325 3.07 -17.04 -26.67
CA GLY A 325 2.33 -17.51 -27.84
C GLY A 325 1.87 -16.36 -28.71
N ARG A 326 1.78 -16.61 -30.02
CA ARG A 326 1.09 -15.75 -31.01
C ARG A 326 -0.44 -15.71 -30.80
N SER A 327 -0.94 -16.48 -29.84
CA SER A 327 -2.35 -16.49 -29.43
C SER A 327 -2.62 -15.30 -28.52
N GLY A 328 -3.66 -14.51 -28.81
CA GLY A 328 -4.04 -13.29 -28.08
C GLY A 328 -4.57 -13.52 -26.66
N THR A 329 -3.93 -14.40 -25.90
CA THR A 329 -4.28 -14.68 -24.50
C THR A 329 -4.05 -13.44 -23.64
N PRO A 330 -4.99 -13.11 -22.73
CA PRO A 330 -4.85 -11.93 -21.89
C PRO A 330 -3.65 -12.08 -20.95
N ASN A 331 -2.70 -11.14 -21.05
CA ASN A 331 -1.57 -11.02 -20.11
C ASN A 331 -2.00 -10.62 -18.68
N LEU A 332 -3.29 -10.34 -18.49
CA LEU A 332 -3.91 -9.89 -17.25
C LEU A 332 -5.09 -10.80 -16.89
N LEU A 333 -4.93 -11.54 -15.80
CA LEU A 333 -5.95 -12.45 -15.27
C LEU A 333 -6.67 -11.79 -14.10
N ASN A 334 -7.99 -11.69 -14.20
CA ASN A 334 -8.88 -11.17 -13.16
C ASN A 334 -10.29 -11.79 -13.29
N TYR A 335 -11.21 -11.38 -12.41
CA TYR A 335 -12.59 -11.88 -12.42
C TYR A 335 -13.40 -11.51 -13.68
N LEU A 336 -12.96 -10.56 -14.50
CA LEU A 336 -13.60 -10.17 -15.77
C LEU A 336 -13.01 -10.90 -16.98
N THR A 337 -11.69 -11.08 -17.01
CA THR A 337 -10.96 -11.69 -18.13
C THR A 337 -10.87 -13.21 -18.00
N ALA A 338 -10.81 -13.73 -16.77
CA ALA A 338 -10.59 -15.14 -16.46
C ALA A 338 -11.29 -15.56 -15.15
N PRO A 339 -12.63 -15.51 -15.07
CA PRO A 339 -13.39 -15.77 -13.83
C PRO A 339 -13.15 -17.17 -13.25
N ASN A 340 -13.05 -18.19 -14.11
CA ASN A 340 -13.00 -19.60 -13.72
C ASN A 340 -11.57 -20.11 -13.44
N VAL A 341 -10.55 -19.29 -13.64
CA VAL A 341 -9.15 -19.69 -13.45
C VAL A 341 -8.81 -19.79 -11.96
N LEU A 342 -8.09 -20.85 -11.58
CA LEU A 342 -7.60 -21.05 -10.23
C LEU A 342 -6.47 -20.08 -9.90
N ILE A 343 -6.66 -19.34 -8.81
CA ILE A 343 -5.76 -18.24 -8.41
C ILE A 343 -4.35 -18.76 -8.12
N TRP A 344 -4.22 -19.90 -7.43
CA TRP A 344 -2.91 -20.47 -7.10
C TRP A 344 -2.10 -20.78 -8.36
N SER A 345 -2.74 -21.34 -9.40
CA SER A 345 -2.08 -21.70 -10.65
C SER A 345 -1.61 -20.45 -11.42
N ALA A 346 -2.43 -19.40 -11.44
CA ALA A 346 -2.07 -18.11 -12.02
C ALA A 346 -0.90 -17.43 -11.26
N ALA A 347 -0.91 -17.52 -9.93
CA ALA A 347 0.13 -16.93 -9.08
C ALA A 347 1.48 -17.66 -9.26
N VAL A 348 1.47 -19.00 -9.38
CA VAL A 348 2.65 -19.80 -9.69
C VAL A 348 3.16 -19.52 -11.11
N ALA A 349 2.26 -19.45 -12.10
CA ALA A 349 2.62 -19.11 -13.48
C ALA A 349 3.26 -17.70 -13.58
N SER A 350 2.76 -16.72 -12.81
CA SER A 350 3.34 -15.37 -12.75
C SER A 350 4.78 -15.37 -12.18
N ASN A 351 5.08 -16.30 -11.27
CA ASN A 351 6.40 -16.43 -10.66
C ASN A 351 7.35 -17.33 -11.46
N ALA A 352 6.86 -18.14 -12.39
CA ALA A 352 7.65 -19.11 -13.12
C ALA A 352 8.62 -18.45 -14.13
N THR A 353 9.92 -18.53 -13.85
CA THR A 353 11.02 -18.34 -14.80
C THR A 353 11.35 -19.54 -15.64
N ASN A 354 10.96 -19.46 -16.92
CA ASN A 354 11.37 -20.36 -17.97
C ASN A 354 12.89 -20.31 -18.14
N ASN A 355 13.55 -21.21 -17.42
CA ASN A 355 14.86 -21.74 -17.77
C ASN A 355 14.58 -23.14 -18.34
N SER A 356 15.32 -23.55 -19.37
CA SER A 356 15.13 -24.81 -20.15
C SER A 356 15.08 -26.12 -19.35
N LEU A 357 15.18 -26.06 -18.02
CA LEU A 357 15.28 -27.18 -17.09
C LEU A 357 13.98 -27.48 -16.32
N TYR A 358 12.95 -26.63 -16.39
CA TYR A 358 11.66 -26.85 -15.72
C TYR A 358 10.51 -26.88 -16.74
N PRO A 359 9.52 -27.78 -16.56
CA PRO A 359 8.37 -27.86 -17.46
C PRO A 359 7.55 -26.55 -17.39
N PRO A 360 6.90 -26.14 -18.50
CA PRO A 360 6.00 -24.99 -18.49
C PRO A 360 4.88 -25.21 -17.45
N VAL A 361 4.63 -24.19 -16.63
CA VAL A 361 3.54 -24.23 -15.64
C VAL A 361 2.20 -24.15 -16.36
N THR A 362 1.36 -25.15 -16.18
CA THR A 362 -0.01 -25.16 -16.69
C THR A 362 -0.93 -24.36 -15.76
N ILE A 363 -1.77 -23.50 -16.36
CA ILE A 363 -2.82 -22.80 -15.63
C ILE A 363 -4.06 -23.69 -15.60
N TYR A 364 -4.74 -23.76 -14.47
CA TYR A 364 -5.93 -24.59 -14.28
C TYR A 364 -7.18 -23.73 -14.13
N CYS A 365 -8.32 -24.23 -14.59
CA CYS A 365 -9.64 -23.64 -14.40
C CYS A 365 -10.64 -24.65 -13.86
N LYS A 366 -11.72 -24.15 -13.24
CA LYS A 366 -12.89 -24.97 -12.92
C LYS A 366 -13.86 -24.99 -14.09
N ASP A 367 -14.27 -26.18 -14.48
CA ASP A 367 -15.38 -26.35 -15.41
C ASP A 367 -16.73 -26.08 -14.72
N GLU A 368 -17.81 -26.06 -15.50
CA GLU A 368 -19.19 -25.93 -15.01
C GLU A 368 -19.56 -27.01 -13.97
N THR A 369 -18.87 -28.16 -14.02
CA THR A 369 -19.03 -29.27 -13.06
C THR A 369 -18.24 -29.10 -11.76
N GLY A 370 -17.42 -28.05 -11.65
CA GLY A 370 -16.51 -27.82 -10.52
C GLY A 370 -15.22 -28.64 -10.57
N SER A 371 -15.01 -29.45 -11.61
CA SER A 371 -13.77 -30.21 -11.80
C SER A 371 -12.62 -29.31 -12.26
N VAL A 372 -11.40 -29.60 -11.79
CA VAL A 372 -10.20 -28.86 -12.16
C VAL A 372 -9.63 -29.41 -13.46
N VAL A 373 -9.60 -28.57 -14.50
CA VAL A 373 -9.15 -28.91 -15.86
C VAL A 373 -8.08 -27.91 -16.31
N PRO A 374 -7.10 -28.31 -17.14
CA PRO A 374 -6.17 -27.36 -17.75
C PRO A 374 -6.91 -26.26 -18.51
N TRP A 375 -6.48 -25.01 -18.37
CA TRP A 375 -7.13 -23.90 -19.05
C TRP A 375 -6.99 -24.07 -20.57
N PRO A 376 -8.08 -24.08 -21.36
CA PRO A 376 -8.04 -24.43 -22.79
C PRO A 376 -7.14 -23.53 -23.63
N HIS A 377 -6.79 -22.33 -23.13
CA HIS A 377 -5.86 -21.41 -23.79
C HIS A 377 -4.40 -21.64 -23.39
N SER A 378 -4.08 -22.68 -22.61
CA SER A 378 -2.73 -22.98 -22.12
C SER A 378 -1.97 -24.00 -22.97
N GLU A 379 -2.63 -24.78 -23.84
CA GLU A 379 -2.01 -25.88 -24.59
C GLU A 379 -0.98 -25.40 -25.64
N ASP A 380 -1.17 -24.19 -26.19
CA ASP A 380 -0.25 -23.57 -27.16
C ASP A 380 0.62 -22.44 -26.56
N VAL A 381 0.54 -22.21 -25.25
CA VAL A 381 1.13 -21.03 -24.62
C VAL A 381 2.30 -21.40 -23.72
N ILE A 382 3.51 -21.13 -24.22
CA ILE A 382 4.70 -21.10 -23.39
C ILE A 382 4.62 -19.84 -22.52
N PHE A 383 4.27 -20.02 -21.24
CA PHE A 383 4.33 -18.96 -20.25
C PHE A 383 5.78 -18.53 -20.05
N LYS A 384 6.01 -17.23 -20.13
CA LYS A 384 7.29 -16.60 -19.79
C LYS A 384 7.09 -15.81 -18.49
N PRO A 385 8.17 -15.56 -17.73
CA PRO A 385 8.14 -14.49 -16.75
C PRO A 385 7.73 -13.19 -17.39
N TRP A 386 7.09 -12.35 -16.59
CA TRP A 386 7.00 -10.91 -16.85
C TRP A 386 8.36 -10.27 -17.18
N ARG A 387 9.48 -10.91 -16.80
CA ARG A 387 10.86 -10.50 -17.03
C ARG A 387 11.41 -10.74 -18.44
N HIS A 388 10.73 -11.51 -19.30
CA HIS A 388 11.24 -11.91 -20.62
C HIS A 388 10.51 -11.28 -21.80
N THR A 389 9.51 -10.43 -21.57
CA THR A 389 8.82 -9.71 -22.64
C THR A 389 9.40 -8.31 -22.78
N HIS A 390 10.17 -8.09 -23.84
CA HIS A 390 10.12 -6.79 -24.49
C HIS A 390 8.71 -6.70 -25.07
N TYR A 391 7.90 -5.77 -24.56
CA TYR A 391 6.59 -5.47 -25.14
C TYR A 391 6.81 -4.77 -26.48
N GLU A 392 7.33 -5.48 -27.47
CA GLU A 392 7.59 -4.89 -28.79
C GLU A 392 6.31 -4.78 -29.63
N GLU A 393 5.20 -5.44 -29.26
CA GLU A 393 3.95 -5.40 -30.06
C GLU A 393 2.63 -5.48 -29.23
N GLY A 394 2.64 -5.25 -27.91
CA GLY A 394 1.42 -5.34 -27.07
C GLY A 394 1.26 -4.22 -26.02
N GLU A 395 0.01 -3.85 -25.73
CA GLU A 395 -0.34 -2.93 -24.64
C GLU A 395 0.16 -3.45 -23.29
N SER A 396 0.71 -2.57 -22.44
CA SER A 396 1.21 -2.97 -21.13
C SER A 396 0.08 -3.54 -20.25
N PRO A 397 0.32 -4.58 -19.45
CA PRO A 397 -0.73 -5.13 -18.58
C PRO A 397 -1.25 -4.08 -17.59
N LEU A 398 -0.41 -3.14 -17.16
CA LEU A 398 -0.81 -2.05 -16.28
C LEU A 398 -1.70 -1.01 -16.99
N SER A 399 -1.48 -0.71 -18.28
CA SER A 399 -2.40 0.15 -19.04
C SER A 399 -3.75 -0.53 -19.21
N ARG A 400 -3.76 -1.84 -19.41
CA ARG A 400 -5.02 -2.60 -19.46
C ARG A 400 -5.80 -2.55 -18.14
N ILE A 401 -5.12 -2.60 -16.99
CA ILE A 401 -5.76 -2.39 -15.67
C ILE A 401 -6.33 -0.98 -15.55
N ALA A 402 -5.57 0.03 -16.00
CA ALA A 402 -6.02 1.42 -16.01
C ALA A 402 -7.33 1.59 -16.78
N GLU A 403 -7.44 0.97 -17.95
CA GLU A 403 -8.64 0.99 -18.79
C GLU A 403 -9.80 0.21 -18.16
N LEU A 404 -9.57 -1.04 -17.75
CA LEU A 404 -10.64 -1.92 -17.26
C LEU A 404 -11.31 -1.40 -16.00
N PHE A 405 -10.54 -0.77 -15.11
CA PHE A 405 -11.02 -0.35 -13.79
C PHE A 405 -11.00 1.16 -13.56
N ASN A 406 -10.74 1.97 -14.60
CA ASN A 406 -10.60 3.42 -14.52
C ASN A 406 -9.61 3.85 -13.42
N VAL A 407 -8.42 3.22 -13.43
CA VAL A 407 -7.35 3.48 -12.47
C VAL A 407 -6.43 4.56 -13.01
N ASN A 408 -6.23 5.62 -12.23
CA ASN A 408 -5.34 6.74 -12.58
C ASN A 408 -4.24 7.00 -11.52
N HIS A 409 -4.31 6.30 -10.38
CA HIS A 409 -3.31 6.38 -9.33
C HIS A 409 -2.80 4.98 -8.93
N PHE A 410 -1.48 4.83 -8.89
CA PHE A 410 -0.81 3.56 -8.57
C PHE A 410 0.00 3.69 -7.29
N ILE A 411 -0.30 2.84 -6.31
CA ILE A 411 0.55 2.65 -5.13
C ILE A 411 1.44 1.44 -5.42
N ILE A 412 2.73 1.66 -5.63
CA ILE A 412 3.68 0.61 -6.00
C ILE A 412 4.42 0.17 -4.75
N SER A 413 4.26 -1.09 -4.33
CA SER A 413 5.13 -1.68 -3.32
C SER A 413 6.33 -2.33 -4.02
N GLN A 414 7.52 -1.79 -3.81
CA GLN A 414 8.74 -2.26 -4.49
C GLN A 414 9.69 -2.92 -3.50
N ALA A 415 9.77 -4.25 -3.55
CA ALA A 415 10.64 -5.06 -2.70
C ALA A 415 11.88 -5.57 -3.47
N ARG A 416 12.59 -4.66 -4.16
CA ARG A 416 13.75 -5.02 -5.01
C ARG A 416 15.08 -4.69 -4.31
N PRO A 417 15.79 -5.68 -3.71
CA PRO A 417 16.94 -5.42 -2.83
C PRO A 417 18.11 -4.66 -3.44
N TYR A 418 18.34 -4.86 -4.73
CA TYR A 418 19.48 -4.29 -5.45
C TYR A 418 19.26 -2.83 -5.83
N ILE A 419 18.01 -2.38 -5.97
CA ILE A 419 17.74 -0.96 -6.23
C ILE A 419 17.69 -0.16 -4.94
N ILE A 420 17.56 -0.79 -3.77
CA ILE A 420 17.44 -0.09 -2.49
C ILE A 420 18.62 0.82 -2.17
N PRO A 421 19.90 0.47 -2.38
CA PRO A 421 20.99 1.42 -2.16
C PRO A 421 20.92 2.65 -3.09
N PHE A 422 20.36 2.48 -4.30
CA PHE A 422 20.33 3.51 -5.35
C PHE A 422 19.04 4.35 -5.30
N LEU A 423 17.87 3.73 -5.18
CA LEU A 423 16.57 4.36 -4.91
C LEU A 423 16.47 4.93 -3.49
N ARG A 424 17.27 4.49 -2.52
CA ARG A 424 17.38 5.23 -1.25
C ARG A 424 17.80 6.69 -1.46
N SER A 425 18.42 7.04 -2.58
CA SER A 425 18.76 8.42 -2.90
C SER A 425 17.66 9.18 -3.67
N GLU A 426 16.76 8.47 -4.36
CA GLU A 426 15.68 9.08 -5.17
C GLU A 426 14.28 8.95 -4.55
N LEU A 427 13.96 7.80 -3.93
CA LEU A 427 12.69 7.48 -3.28
C LEU A 427 12.67 7.69 -1.77
N ASN A 428 13.82 7.69 -1.06
CA ASN A 428 13.87 8.38 0.23
C ASN A 428 13.99 9.88 -0.02
N PHE A 429 12.91 10.43 -0.56
CA PHE A 429 12.64 11.84 -0.46
C PHE A 429 12.74 12.34 1.01
N LEU A 430 12.66 11.44 2.01
CA LEU A 430 12.71 11.70 3.45
C LEU A 430 14.10 11.65 4.11
N ASP A 431 15.15 11.17 3.41
CA ASP A 431 16.55 11.25 3.88
C ASP A 431 17.30 12.46 3.25
N GLN A 432 16.59 13.24 2.43
CA GLN A 432 17.02 14.57 1.95
C GLN A 432 17.07 15.62 3.06
N ARG A 433 16.67 15.25 4.29
CA ARG A 433 16.74 16.18 5.41
C ARG A 433 18.20 16.56 5.65
N PRO A 434 18.53 17.86 5.59
CA PRO A 434 19.88 18.30 5.89
C PRO A 434 20.19 17.86 7.31
N THR A 435 21.12 16.92 7.46
CA THR A 435 21.80 16.73 8.75
C THR A 435 22.55 18.03 8.98
N THR A 436 21.95 18.93 9.74
CA THR A 436 22.55 20.18 10.20
C THR A 436 23.88 19.82 10.87
N GLY A 437 25.00 20.18 10.25
CA GLY A 437 26.30 20.18 10.94
C GLY A 437 27.54 19.81 10.15
N HIS A 438 27.48 18.97 9.10
CA HIS A 438 28.72 18.52 8.42
C HIS A 438 28.59 18.42 6.90
N TRP A 439 29.56 18.98 6.17
CA TRP A 439 29.73 18.86 4.72
C TRP A 439 30.10 17.42 4.34
N ASN A 440 29.12 16.52 4.35
CA ASN A 440 29.31 15.13 3.92
C ASN A 440 29.30 15.05 2.39
N ILE A 441 30.43 15.38 1.75
CA ILE A 441 30.68 15.25 0.29
C ILE A 441 30.43 13.80 -0.20
N ALA A 442 30.48 12.83 0.71
CA ALA A 442 30.15 11.43 0.43
C ALA A 442 28.71 11.23 -0.10
N ARG A 443 27.72 12.01 0.35
CA ARG A 443 26.32 11.89 -0.11
C ARG A 443 26.12 12.30 -1.58
N PRO A 444 26.55 13.49 -2.04
CA PRO A 444 26.45 13.83 -3.46
C PRO A 444 27.31 12.93 -4.35
N LEU A 445 28.48 12.46 -3.88
CA LEU A 445 29.33 11.54 -4.63
C LEU A 445 28.67 10.17 -4.82
N THR A 446 28.13 9.58 -3.75
CA THR A 446 27.40 8.28 -3.84
C THR A 446 26.18 8.39 -4.74
N ARG A 447 25.47 9.52 -4.71
CA ARG A 447 24.37 9.80 -5.65
C ARG A 447 24.85 9.91 -7.10
N LEU A 448 25.95 10.61 -7.36
CA LEU A 448 26.50 10.72 -8.70
C LEU A 448 26.89 9.34 -9.25
N VAL A 449 27.58 8.53 -8.44
CA VAL A 449 27.96 7.16 -8.80
C VAL A 449 26.72 6.30 -9.07
N ALA A 450 25.69 6.40 -8.23
CA ALA A 450 24.42 5.70 -8.42
C ALA A 450 23.75 6.05 -9.76
N LEU A 451 23.66 7.34 -10.06
CA LEU A 451 23.07 7.85 -11.29
C LEU A 451 23.87 7.42 -12.52
N GLU A 452 25.20 7.48 -12.44
CA GLU A 452 26.09 7.08 -13.54
C GLU A 452 25.99 5.58 -13.81
N ILE A 453 25.99 4.74 -12.77
CA ILE A 453 25.78 3.29 -12.91
C ILE A 453 24.42 3.03 -13.58
N GLY A 454 23.35 3.65 -13.09
CA GLY A 454 22.02 3.51 -13.69
C GLY A 454 21.93 4.01 -15.12
N HIS A 455 22.65 5.08 -15.46
CA HIS A 455 22.73 5.63 -16.80
C HIS A 455 23.48 4.70 -17.76
N ARG A 456 24.67 4.21 -17.36
CA ARG A 456 25.47 3.26 -18.14
C ARG A 456 24.77 1.95 -18.38
N LEU A 457 24.05 1.45 -17.38
CA LEU A 457 23.25 0.25 -17.50
C LEU A 457 22.07 0.43 -18.48
N ARG A 458 21.43 1.61 -18.49
CA ARG A 458 20.42 1.97 -19.50
C ARG A 458 21.01 2.08 -20.91
N GLN A 459 22.18 2.70 -21.05
CA GLN A 459 22.90 2.77 -22.33
C GLN A 459 23.25 1.37 -22.86
N LEU A 460 23.75 0.49 -21.99
CA LEU A 460 24.05 -0.91 -22.35
C LEU A 460 22.78 -1.67 -22.78
N ASN A 461 21.65 -1.41 -22.14
CA ASN A 461 20.37 -2.00 -22.54
C ASN A 461 19.92 -1.50 -23.91
N TYR A 462 20.03 -0.20 -24.16
CA TYR A 462 19.68 0.41 -25.45
C TYR A 462 20.52 -0.13 -26.62
N ILE A 463 21.80 -0.43 -26.36
CA ILE A 463 22.71 -1.01 -27.36
C ILE A 463 22.54 -2.54 -27.45
N GLY A 464 21.68 -3.16 -26.64
CA GLY A 464 21.44 -4.61 -26.63
C GLY A 464 22.60 -5.45 -26.08
N LEU A 465 23.63 -4.81 -25.52
CA LEU A 465 24.83 -5.45 -24.95
C LEU A 465 24.66 -5.87 -23.49
N LEU A 466 23.54 -5.51 -22.87
CA LEU A 466 23.29 -5.85 -21.49
C LEU A 466 22.99 -7.36 -21.38
N PRO A 467 23.75 -8.11 -20.57
CA PRO A 467 23.47 -9.52 -20.35
C PRO A 467 22.02 -9.68 -19.89
N SER A 468 21.26 -10.59 -20.50
CA SER A 468 19.86 -10.82 -20.15
C SER A 468 19.59 -10.89 -18.62
N PRO A 469 20.44 -11.48 -17.74
CA PRO A 469 20.28 -11.38 -16.27
C PRO A 469 20.28 -9.97 -15.70
N LEU A 470 21.09 -9.08 -16.23
CA LEU A 470 21.19 -7.70 -15.79
C LEU A 470 20.08 -6.85 -16.41
N ALA A 471 19.74 -7.05 -17.68
CA ALA A 471 18.57 -6.41 -18.31
C ALA A 471 17.28 -6.68 -17.53
N ARG A 472 17.12 -7.93 -17.09
CA ARG A 472 16.02 -8.36 -16.20
C ARG A 472 15.95 -7.63 -14.85
N LEU A 473 17.05 -7.04 -14.38
CA LEU A 473 17.12 -6.29 -13.13
C LEU A 473 16.84 -4.78 -13.34
N LEU A 474 17.10 -4.25 -14.55
CA LEU A 474 17.02 -2.82 -14.85
C LEU A 474 15.74 -2.37 -15.55
N ILE A 475 14.92 -3.30 -16.04
CA ILE A 475 13.62 -2.98 -16.62
C ILE A 475 12.68 -2.57 -15.48
N GLU A 476 12.57 -1.27 -15.26
CA GLU A 476 11.46 -0.66 -14.57
C GLU A 476 10.23 -0.80 -15.46
N GLU A 477 9.20 -1.46 -14.94
CA GLU A 477 7.91 -1.51 -15.62
C GLU A 477 7.38 -0.08 -15.66
N SER A 478 7.20 0.48 -16.85
CA SER A 478 6.66 1.83 -17.01
C SER A 478 5.23 1.84 -16.47
N VAL A 479 5.03 2.46 -15.32
CA VAL A 479 3.71 2.55 -14.71
C VAL A 479 2.93 3.70 -15.37
N PRO A 480 1.74 3.44 -15.92
CA PRO A 480 0.93 4.48 -16.52
C PRO A 480 0.41 5.44 -15.44
N GLY A 481 0.55 6.74 -15.66
CA GLY A 481 -0.03 7.76 -14.79
C GLY A 481 0.72 8.04 -13.48
N SER A 482 0.00 8.61 -12.52
CA SER A 482 0.58 9.08 -11.26
C SER A 482 0.84 7.91 -10.31
N HIS A 483 2.03 7.83 -9.73
CA HIS A 483 2.38 6.75 -8.82
C HIS A 483 3.13 7.22 -7.57
N ILE A 484 2.96 6.48 -6.47
CA ILE A 484 3.81 6.55 -5.29
C ILE A 484 4.48 5.20 -5.12
N THR A 485 5.79 5.20 -4.93
CA THR A 485 6.55 3.98 -4.65
C THR A 485 6.84 3.87 -3.15
N LEU A 486 6.37 2.78 -2.55
CA LEU A 486 6.62 2.39 -1.17
C LEU A 486 7.79 1.41 -1.14
N VAL A 487 8.82 1.74 -0.37
CA VAL A 487 10.04 0.95 -0.26
C VAL A 487 10.23 0.53 1.20
N PRO A 488 10.42 -0.78 1.48
CA PRO A 488 10.65 -1.25 2.85
C PRO A 488 12.00 -0.78 3.42
N ASP A 489 12.08 -0.65 4.76
CA ASP A 489 13.30 -0.19 5.45
C ASP A 489 14.37 -1.29 5.55
N LEU A 490 15.05 -1.60 4.44
CA LEU A 490 16.01 -2.70 4.35
C LEU A 490 17.46 -2.27 4.64
N ARG A 491 18.06 -2.77 5.72
CA ARG A 491 19.47 -2.47 6.07
C ARG A 491 20.42 -3.46 5.39
N LEU A 492 21.69 -3.09 5.22
CA LEU A 492 22.71 -3.99 4.67
C LEU A 492 22.86 -5.29 5.49
N ARG A 493 22.53 -5.25 6.77
CA ARG A 493 22.52 -6.41 7.68
C ARG A 493 21.40 -7.42 7.39
N ASP A 494 20.38 -7.02 6.63
CA ASP A 494 19.22 -7.86 6.33
C ASP A 494 19.45 -8.72 5.06
N PHE A 495 20.46 -8.39 4.24
CA PHE A 495 20.84 -9.16 3.06
C PHE A 495 21.25 -10.62 3.33
N PRO A 496 22.03 -10.98 4.36
CA PRO A 496 22.32 -12.38 4.65
C PRO A 496 21.05 -13.20 4.97
N LYS A 497 20.00 -12.57 5.54
CA LYS A 497 18.71 -13.23 5.82
C LYS A 497 17.94 -13.56 4.53
N LEU A 498 18.25 -12.92 3.40
CA LEU A 498 17.72 -13.27 2.07
C LEU A 498 17.95 -14.74 1.71
N PHE A 499 19.06 -15.29 2.21
CA PHE A 499 19.52 -16.63 1.88
C PHE A 499 19.07 -17.70 2.86
N GLN A 500 18.23 -17.35 3.84
CA GLN A 500 17.64 -18.29 4.79
C GLN A 500 16.19 -18.58 4.39
N ASN A 501 15.68 -19.77 4.71
CA ASN A 501 14.27 -20.09 4.48
C ASN A 501 13.41 -19.25 5.43
N PRO A 502 12.21 -18.80 5.00
CA PRO A 502 11.34 -18.02 5.86
C PRO A 502 10.88 -18.87 7.04
N ASP A 503 11.01 -18.32 8.24
CA ASP A 503 10.53 -18.86 9.52
C ASP A 503 9.52 -17.85 10.09
N GLN A 504 8.64 -18.27 11.01
CA GLN A 504 7.59 -17.41 11.57
C GLN A 504 8.16 -16.13 12.22
N ALA A 505 9.26 -16.26 12.97
CA ALA A 505 9.95 -15.11 13.55
C ALA A 505 10.59 -14.20 12.49
N SER A 506 11.05 -14.79 11.38
CA SER A 506 11.59 -14.02 10.25
C SER A 506 10.47 -13.31 9.48
N LEU A 507 9.29 -13.92 9.37
CA LEU A 507 8.11 -13.34 8.75
C LEU A 507 7.66 -12.07 9.50
N ALA A 508 7.51 -12.14 10.82
CA ALA A 508 7.19 -10.98 11.65
C ALA A 508 8.21 -9.83 11.48
N HIS A 509 9.50 -10.17 11.36
CA HIS A 509 10.53 -9.18 11.06
C HIS A 509 10.33 -8.51 9.70
N TRP A 510 10.04 -9.27 8.64
CA TRP A 510 9.80 -8.71 7.30
C TRP A 510 8.50 -7.89 7.21
N ILE A 511 7.46 -8.30 7.93
CA ILE A 511 6.21 -7.54 8.07
C ILE A 511 6.52 -6.18 8.69
N LEU A 512 7.20 -6.14 9.83
CA LEU A 512 7.56 -4.86 10.48
C LEU A 512 8.41 -3.96 9.57
N LYS A 513 9.34 -4.54 8.80
CA LYS A 513 10.14 -3.78 7.83
C LYS A 513 9.31 -3.21 6.68
N GLY A 514 8.28 -3.93 6.25
CA GLY A 514 7.29 -3.48 5.29
C GLY A 514 6.46 -2.31 5.82
N GLU A 515 5.90 -2.45 7.02
CA GLU A 515 5.08 -1.42 7.68
C GLU A 515 5.85 -0.09 7.82
N ARG A 516 7.08 -0.16 8.31
CA ARG A 516 7.97 1.01 8.47
C ARG A 516 8.28 1.75 7.16
N GLY A 517 8.24 1.05 6.04
CA GLY A 517 8.39 1.67 4.72
C GLY A 517 7.17 2.53 4.33
N VAL A 518 6.00 2.25 4.91
CA VAL A 518 4.74 2.94 4.61
C VAL A 518 4.53 4.14 5.51
N TRP A 519 4.86 4.06 6.81
CA TRP A 519 4.54 5.10 7.80
C TRP A 519 4.86 6.53 7.35
N PRO A 520 6.05 6.81 6.79
CA PRO A 520 6.37 8.15 6.34
C PRO A 520 5.56 8.63 5.11
N ALA A 521 5.03 7.70 4.32
CA ALA A 521 4.21 7.98 3.15
C ALA A 521 2.71 8.04 3.48
N VAL A 522 2.29 7.71 4.72
CA VAL A 522 0.86 7.67 5.11
C VAL A 522 0.19 9.02 4.88
N SER A 523 0.82 10.13 5.24
CA SER A 523 0.28 11.48 5.01
C SER A 523 0.08 11.76 3.51
N ALA A 524 1.05 11.39 2.68
CA ALA A 524 0.97 11.53 1.22
C ALA A 524 -0.14 10.67 0.60
N LEU A 525 -0.35 9.47 1.14
CA LEU A 525 -1.41 8.56 0.71
C LEU A 525 -2.79 9.04 1.16
N LYS A 526 -2.93 9.55 2.40
CA LYS A 526 -4.17 10.15 2.93
C LYS A 526 -4.69 11.25 2.01
N VAL A 527 -3.85 12.21 1.62
CA VAL A 527 -4.23 13.31 0.71
C VAL A 527 -4.74 12.79 -0.65
N ARG A 528 -4.24 11.67 -1.15
CA ARG A 528 -4.61 11.12 -2.47
C ARG A 528 -5.81 10.19 -2.45
N CYS A 529 -6.03 9.50 -1.34
CA CYS A 529 -7.03 8.43 -1.24
C CYS A 529 -8.27 8.83 -0.44
N ALA A 530 -8.18 9.80 0.49
CA ALA A 530 -9.29 10.14 1.38
C ALA A 530 -10.57 10.50 0.62
N VAL A 531 -10.47 11.33 -0.43
CA VAL A 531 -11.61 11.73 -1.27
C VAL A 531 -12.21 10.52 -2.00
N GLU A 532 -11.39 9.63 -2.56
CA GLU A 532 -11.85 8.42 -3.24
C GLU A 532 -12.61 7.50 -2.28
N ILE A 533 -12.08 7.29 -1.08
CA ILE A 533 -12.67 6.46 -0.04
C ILE A 533 -14.05 7.00 0.35
N GLU A 534 -14.17 8.31 0.57
CA GLU A 534 -15.45 8.94 0.92
C GLU A 534 -16.46 8.92 -0.24
N LEU A 535 -16.02 9.10 -1.48
CA LEU A 535 -16.88 8.93 -2.67
C LEU A 535 -17.40 7.50 -2.81
N ASP A 536 -16.53 6.50 -2.64
CA ASP A 536 -16.92 5.09 -2.72
C ASP A 536 -17.88 4.70 -1.58
N LYS A 537 -17.67 5.21 -0.36
CA LYS A 537 -18.59 5.03 0.77
C LYS A 537 -19.94 5.68 0.47
N GLY A 538 -19.96 6.95 0.05
CA GLY A 538 -21.17 7.69 -0.27
C GLY A 538 -22.00 6.99 -1.36
N TYR A 539 -21.35 6.57 -2.44
CA TYR A 539 -21.99 5.84 -3.53
C TYR A 539 -22.64 4.53 -3.07
N GLN A 540 -21.97 3.75 -2.21
CA GLN A 540 -22.53 2.51 -1.66
C GLN A 540 -23.76 2.75 -0.78
N VAL A 541 -23.74 3.81 0.04
CA VAL A 541 -24.88 4.18 0.90
C VAL A 541 -26.09 4.56 0.05
N VAL A 542 -25.92 5.40 -0.97
CA VAL A 542 -27.05 5.85 -1.80
C VAL A 542 -27.59 4.71 -2.67
N ARG A 543 -26.72 3.87 -3.24
CA ARG A 543 -27.15 2.70 -4.04
C ARG A 543 -28.01 1.73 -3.22
N ARG A 544 -27.67 1.51 -1.95
CA ARG A 544 -28.44 0.64 -1.04
C ARG A 544 -29.80 1.18 -0.65
N ARG A 545 -30.04 2.50 -0.76
CA ARG A 545 -31.36 3.09 -0.48
C ARG A 545 -32.36 2.91 -1.63
N ARG A 546 -31.89 2.57 -2.84
CA ARG A 546 -32.70 2.39 -4.05
C ARG A 546 -33.65 1.16 -4.06
N PRO A 547 -33.37 -0.01 -3.43
CA PRO A 547 -34.18 -1.22 -3.63
C PRO A 547 -35.52 -1.31 -2.87
N ALA A 548 -35.85 -0.41 -1.94
CA ALA A 548 -37.06 -0.57 -1.09
C ALA A 548 -38.25 0.32 -1.50
N ALA A 549 -38.03 1.37 -2.29
CA ALA A 549 -39.08 2.34 -2.62
C ALA A 549 -39.91 1.97 -3.86
N GLU A 550 -39.39 1.12 -4.76
CA GLU A 550 -40.08 0.73 -6.00
C GLU A 550 -40.98 -0.52 -5.85
N THR A 551 -40.91 -1.24 -4.73
CA THR A 551 -41.72 -2.46 -4.49
C THR A 551 -43.08 -2.21 -3.83
N LEU A 552 -43.41 -0.95 -3.51
CA LEU A 552 -44.71 -0.55 -2.94
C LEU A 552 -45.40 0.46 -3.88
N GLY A 553 -45.83 -0.03 -5.05
CA GLY A 553 -46.89 0.64 -5.80
C GLY A 553 -48.24 0.49 -5.07
N PRO A 554 -49.14 1.49 -5.09
CA PRO A 554 -50.42 1.40 -4.40
C PRO A 554 -51.32 0.41 -5.14
N SER A 555 -51.55 -0.76 -4.53
CA SER A 555 -52.61 -1.67 -4.90
C SER A 555 -53.96 -1.08 -4.48
N GLN A 556 -54.54 -0.22 -5.32
CA GLN A 556 -55.98 0.02 -5.29
C GLN A 556 -56.66 -0.99 -6.22
N GLY A 557 -57.29 -1.99 -5.61
CA GLY A 557 -58.23 -2.87 -6.30
C GLY A 557 -59.55 -2.16 -6.57
N ILE A 558 -60.20 -2.53 -7.68
CA ILE A 558 -61.66 -2.56 -7.87
C ILE A 558 -61.97 -3.75 -8.80
N SER A 559 -63.10 -4.36 -8.48
CA SER A 559 -63.71 -5.66 -8.79
C SER A 559 -64.35 -5.85 -10.18
N THR A 560 -64.32 -7.12 -10.68
CA THR A 560 -65.40 -7.93 -11.37
C THR A 560 -66.15 -7.33 -12.58
N VAL A 561 -66.44 -7.95 -13.74
CA VAL A 561 -66.96 -9.30 -14.16
C VAL A 561 -66.67 -9.55 -15.70
N PRO A 562 -67.20 -10.55 -16.49
CA PRO A 562 -66.36 -11.48 -17.26
C PRO A 562 -66.60 -11.60 -18.81
N SER A 563 -65.74 -12.42 -19.44
CA SER A 563 -65.92 -13.29 -20.63
C SER A 563 -66.43 -12.72 -21.97
N GLN A 564 -65.62 -12.85 -23.04
CA GLN A 564 -65.99 -13.54 -24.29
C GLN A 564 -64.78 -13.78 -25.21
N ALA A 565 -64.84 -14.90 -25.92
CA ALA A 565 -63.81 -15.44 -26.82
C ALA A 565 -63.86 -14.84 -28.23
N THR A 566 -62.72 -14.76 -28.92
CA THR A 566 -62.60 -15.08 -30.35
C THR A 566 -61.15 -15.25 -30.77
N THR A 567 -60.88 -16.40 -31.39
CA THR A 567 -59.74 -16.76 -32.23
C THR A 567 -59.59 -15.85 -33.46
N THR A 568 -58.36 -15.48 -33.81
CA THR A 568 -57.83 -15.54 -35.19
C THR A 568 -56.31 -15.41 -35.20
N GLU A 569 -55.68 -16.27 -36.00
CA GLU A 569 -54.25 -16.36 -36.33
C GLU A 569 -53.69 -15.06 -36.96
N VAL A 570 -52.37 -14.83 -36.88
CA VAL A 570 -51.37 -14.94 -37.98
C VAL A 570 -50.02 -14.31 -37.56
N GLY A 571 -48.97 -15.13 -37.49
CA GLY A 571 -47.65 -14.86 -38.11
C GLY A 571 -46.56 -14.00 -37.43
N TRP A 572 -45.42 -14.67 -37.19
CA TRP A 572 -44.03 -14.18 -37.00
C TRP A 572 -43.72 -13.53 -35.64
N GLY A 573 -42.84 -14.04 -34.76
CA GLY A 573 -41.67 -14.89 -34.93
C GLY A 573 -40.41 -14.07 -34.60
N TYR A 574 -40.02 -13.99 -33.32
CA TYR A 574 -38.63 -14.04 -32.80
C TYR A 574 -38.65 -13.98 -31.27
N LEU A 575 -38.16 -15.06 -30.63
CA LEU A 575 -37.91 -15.17 -29.20
C LEU A 575 -36.78 -14.24 -28.77
N ILE A 576 -37.06 -13.27 -27.90
CA ILE A 576 -36.08 -12.72 -26.95
C ILE A 576 -36.44 -13.29 -25.58
N GLN A 577 -35.82 -14.42 -25.26
CA GLN A 577 -35.87 -15.00 -23.93
C GLN A 577 -34.88 -14.20 -23.07
N GLY A 578 -35.39 -13.19 -22.37
CA GLY A 578 -34.62 -12.41 -21.40
C GLY A 578 -34.27 -13.30 -20.19
N ALA A 579 -33.08 -13.89 -20.22
CA ALA A 579 -32.49 -14.53 -19.05
C ALA A 579 -32.17 -13.46 -18.00
N SER A 580 -32.98 -13.42 -16.95
CA SER A 580 -32.75 -12.66 -15.73
C SER A 580 -31.42 -13.08 -15.09
N ARG A 581 -30.42 -12.18 -15.16
CA ARG A 581 -29.16 -12.30 -14.41
C ARG A 581 -29.46 -12.34 -12.90
N PRO A 582 -28.83 -13.24 -12.11
CA PRO A 582 -28.95 -13.19 -10.66
C PRO A 582 -28.27 -11.91 -10.14
N GLN A 583 -29.00 -11.08 -9.39
CA GLN A 583 -28.39 -9.99 -8.63
C GLN A 583 -27.70 -10.57 -7.39
N PRO A 584 -26.45 -10.16 -7.06
CA PRO A 584 -25.77 -10.68 -5.89
C PRO A 584 -26.37 -10.09 -4.61
N ASN A 585 -26.88 -10.96 -3.75
CA ASN A 585 -27.28 -10.67 -2.37
C ASN A 585 -26.10 -10.05 -1.59
N GLU A 586 -26.30 -8.87 -0.98
CA GLU A 586 -25.30 -8.24 -0.12
C GLU A 586 -25.87 -8.00 1.28
N GLY A 587 -25.18 -8.59 2.27
CA GLY A 587 -25.47 -8.44 3.70
C GLY A 587 -25.11 -7.08 4.27
N VAL A 588 -25.71 -6.81 5.43
CA VAL A 588 -25.69 -5.55 6.19
C VAL A 588 -24.29 -5.23 6.76
N PRO A 589 -23.79 -3.99 6.71
CA PRO A 589 -22.64 -3.59 7.51
C PRO A 589 -23.07 -3.25 8.93
N ARG A 590 -22.45 -3.90 9.91
CA ARG A 590 -22.50 -3.45 11.31
C ARG A 590 -21.63 -2.21 11.48
N GLN A 591 -22.09 -1.30 12.35
CA GLN A 591 -21.41 -0.07 12.74
C GLN A 591 -19.95 -0.35 13.13
N ARG A 592 -18.99 0.17 12.36
CA ARG A 592 -17.64 0.42 12.87
C ARG A 592 -17.69 1.63 13.79
N ARG A 593 -17.19 1.48 15.01
CA ARG A 593 -16.91 2.60 15.93
C ARG A 593 -15.90 3.51 15.25
N GLY A 594 -16.34 4.70 14.84
CA GLY A 594 -15.43 5.79 14.51
C GLY A 594 -14.80 6.30 15.80
N TYR A 595 -13.47 6.35 15.85
CA TYR A 595 -12.79 7.23 16.79
C TYR A 595 -13.00 8.66 16.27
N SER A 596 -14.00 9.35 16.82
CA SER A 596 -14.08 10.81 16.77
C SER A 596 -13.05 11.36 17.74
N ILE A 597 -12.14 12.18 17.24
CA ILE A 597 -11.31 13.05 18.08
C ILE A 597 -12.24 14.15 18.57
N ASP A 598 -12.79 13.97 19.77
CA ASP A 598 -13.55 15.02 20.46
C ASP A 598 -12.56 16.03 21.07
N LEU A 599 -12.35 17.12 20.33
CA LEU A 599 -11.83 18.39 20.85
C LEU A 599 -12.95 19.10 21.63
N ALA A 600 -13.26 18.63 22.83
CA ALA A 600 -14.10 19.35 23.79
C ALA A 600 -13.85 18.86 25.22
N GLY A 601 -13.15 19.67 26.02
CA GLY A 601 -12.82 19.32 27.41
C GLY A 601 -12.33 20.49 28.27
N VAL A 602 -12.95 21.65 28.15
CA VAL A 602 -12.90 22.70 29.19
C VAL A 602 -14.27 22.77 29.84
N LYS A 603 -14.42 22.08 30.97
CA LYS A 603 -15.34 22.34 32.10
C LYS A 603 -15.44 21.05 32.94
N ASP A 604 -14.68 21.00 34.02
CA ASP A 604 -15.25 20.99 35.37
C ASP A 604 -14.11 20.99 36.39
N ARG A 605 -14.15 22.00 37.26
CA ARG A 605 -13.29 22.17 38.42
C ARG A 605 -14.01 21.51 39.60
N ASP A 606 -13.34 20.60 40.29
CA ASP A 606 -13.70 20.23 41.66
C ASP A 606 -12.88 21.09 42.67
N PRO A 607 -13.50 21.62 43.74
CA PRO A 607 -12.90 22.69 44.55
C PRO A 607 -12.34 22.14 45.86
N SER A 608 -11.15 21.52 45.86
CA SER A 608 -10.50 21.18 47.15
C SER A 608 -9.02 20.78 47.05
N VAL A 609 -8.12 21.68 46.64
CA VAL A 609 -6.70 21.65 47.05
C VAL A 609 -6.14 23.09 47.00
N PRO A 610 -5.49 23.62 48.06
CA PRO A 610 -4.99 24.99 48.09
C PRO A 610 -3.74 25.19 47.22
N LEU A 611 -3.77 26.21 46.36
CA LEU A 611 -2.65 26.69 45.56
C LEU A 611 -1.68 27.49 46.44
N THR A 612 -0.46 26.98 46.62
CA THR A 612 0.69 27.75 47.12
C THR A 612 1.24 28.62 46.01
N SER A 613 1.18 29.94 46.19
CA SER A 613 1.78 30.98 45.34
C SER A 613 3.31 30.97 45.42
N PRO A 614 4.05 31.13 44.31
CA PRO A 614 5.43 31.60 44.37
C PRO A 614 5.46 33.13 44.31
N SER A 615 5.87 33.70 45.43
CA SER A 615 6.36 35.07 45.56
C SER A 615 7.64 35.28 44.75
N GLN A 616 7.63 36.26 43.84
CA GLN A 616 8.76 37.18 43.63
C GLN A 616 8.36 38.51 44.28
N PRO A 617 9.29 39.27 44.91
CA PRO A 617 10.46 39.82 44.22
C PRO A 617 11.75 39.88 45.07
N TYR A 618 12.91 40.07 44.43
CA TYR A 618 13.97 40.99 44.91
C TYR A 618 14.94 41.28 43.76
N SER A 619 15.07 42.59 43.48
CA SER A 619 16.21 43.36 42.96
C SER A 619 16.82 43.04 41.60
#